data_AF-A0A5J9VN54-F1
#
_entry.id   AF-A0A5J9VN54-F1
#
_cell.length_a   1.000
_cell.length_b   1.000
_cell.length_c   1.000
_cell.angle_alpha   90.00
_cell.angle_beta   90.00
_cell.angle_gamma   90.00
#
_symmetry.space_group_name_H-M   'P 1'
#
loop_
_entity.id
_entity.type
_entity.pdbx_description
1 polymer ?
#
loop_
_entity_poly.entity_id
_entity_poly.type
_entity_poly.pdbx_seq_one_letter_code
_entity_poly.pdbx_strand_id
1 'polypeptide(L)'
;MERLGLVEGRCVPTSGVAIDAVSDPDGVKRTIIFKVFKDSVGDWLVHIEFDSEPYLIGRFPKSLFTSLGDKSDNIRIAGFVVSSTTQLAPMGSGFLSDNVKAASFSNIQLIDQNGNKAKVERDQPAFFSDKNIYSVSPINVEGKFTYGGPLKTNDNSACALPLHYRRLA
;
A
#
# COMPACT_ATOMS: atom_id res chain seq x y z
N MET A 1 23.24 2.27 -7.90
CA MET A 1 22.70 0.97 -7.46
C MET A 1 22.76 0.97 -5.95
N GLU A 2 21.67 1.33 -5.28
CA GLU A 2 21.59 1.35 -3.81
C GLU A 2 20.22 0.79 -3.40
N ARG A 3 20.28 -0.21 -2.53
CA ARG A 3 19.15 -0.80 -1.82
C ARG A 3 18.86 0.09 -0.61
N LEU A 4 17.63 0.52 -0.43
CA LEU A 4 17.09 0.76 0.91
C LEU A 4 16.28 -0.48 1.30
N GLY A 5 16.93 -1.37 2.03
CA GLY A 5 16.28 -2.37 2.87
C GLY A 5 16.65 -2.04 4.32
N LEU A 6 15.68 -2.18 5.23
CA LEU A 6 15.93 -2.11 6.66
C LEU A 6 15.69 -3.50 7.28
N VAL A 7 16.83 -4.17 7.47
CA VAL A 7 17.25 -5.13 8.50
C VAL A 7 16.67 -6.55 8.59
N GLU A 8 17.64 -7.47 8.61
CA GLU A 8 17.66 -8.88 9.04
C GLU A 8 16.86 -9.21 10.32
N GLY A 9 16.18 -10.35 10.28
CA GLY A 9 16.50 -11.41 11.24
C GLY A 9 16.12 -11.21 12.71
N ARG A 10 14.90 -10.72 12.99
CA ARG A 10 14.02 -11.15 14.10
C ARG A 10 12.76 -10.30 13.98
N CYS A 11 11.59 -10.93 14.06
CA CYS A 11 10.30 -10.26 13.93
C CYS A 11 10.09 -9.27 15.09
N VAL A 12 10.64 -8.06 14.93
CA VAL A 12 10.30 -6.89 15.74
C VAL A 12 8.87 -6.50 15.32
N PRO A 13 7.94 -6.28 16.25
CA PRO A 13 6.57 -5.91 15.89
C PRO A 13 6.61 -4.54 15.22
N THR A 14 6.51 -4.53 13.89
CA THR A 14 6.36 -3.27 13.16
C THR A 14 5.03 -2.67 13.55
N SER A 15 5.07 -1.45 14.08
CA SER A 15 3.90 -0.62 14.37
C SER A 15 3.09 -0.43 13.07
N GLY A 16 2.06 -1.26 12.89
CA GLY A 16 1.13 -1.20 11.76
C GLY A 16 -0.29 -1.04 12.28
N VAL A 17 -1.08 -0.19 11.63
CA VAL A 17 -2.52 -0.07 11.91
C VAL A 17 -3.24 -1.10 11.06
N ALA A 18 -4.01 -1.98 11.71
CA ALA A 18 -4.94 -2.86 11.01
C ALA A 18 -6.16 -2.05 10.55
N ILE A 19 -6.58 -2.26 9.30
CA ILE A 19 -7.82 -1.69 8.78
C ILE A 19 -8.87 -2.80 8.82
N ASP A 20 -9.74 -2.75 9.83
CA ASP A 20 -10.71 -3.81 10.10
C ASP A 20 -11.86 -3.85 9.08
N ALA A 21 -12.19 -2.71 8.47
CA ALA A 21 -13.22 -2.62 7.45
C ALA A 21 -12.60 -2.68 6.04
N VAL A 22 -12.90 -3.75 5.31
CA VAL A 22 -12.41 -3.97 3.94
C VAL A 22 -13.56 -3.90 2.91
N SER A 23 -13.21 -3.63 1.66
CA SER A 23 -14.18 -3.66 0.55
C SER A 23 -14.65 -5.08 0.28
N ASP A 24 -15.95 -5.27 0.02
CA ASP A 24 -16.51 -6.51 -0.48
C ASP A 24 -16.59 -6.48 -2.02
N PRO A 25 -16.23 -7.56 -2.74
CA PRO A 25 -16.37 -7.68 -4.20
C PRO A 25 -17.74 -7.31 -4.77
N ASP A 26 -18.83 -7.64 -4.09
CA ASP A 26 -20.23 -7.38 -4.49
C ASP A 26 -20.98 -6.49 -3.49
N GLY A 27 -20.34 -6.13 -2.38
CA GLY A 27 -20.92 -5.30 -1.33
C GLY A 27 -20.31 -3.91 -1.23
N VAL A 28 -20.24 -3.42 0.01
CA VAL A 28 -19.79 -2.06 0.33
C VAL A 28 -18.34 -1.88 -0.10
N LYS A 29 -18.09 -0.82 -0.88
CA LYS A 29 -16.74 -0.39 -1.26
C LYS A 29 -16.25 0.63 -0.25
N ARG A 30 -15.04 0.39 0.26
CA ARG A 30 -14.33 1.25 1.21
C ARG A 30 -13.19 1.93 0.47
N THR A 31 -13.06 3.24 0.64
CA THR A 31 -11.99 4.02 0.01
C THR A 31 -11.04 4.50 1.10
N ILE A 32 -9.75 4.25 0.90
CA ILE A 32 -8.70 4.80 1.74
C ILE A 32 -7.96 5.83 0.89
N ILE A 33 -7.83 7.05 1.40
CA ILE A 33 -7.00 8.08 0.76
C ILE A 33 -5.78 8.31 1.63
N PHE A 34 -4.61 8.20 1.00
CA PHE A 34 -3.33 8.54 1.62
C PHE A 34 -2.85 9.89 1.09
N LYS A 35 -2.46 10.78 1.99
CA LYS A 35 -1.81 12.06 1.65
C LYS A 35 -0.47 12.11 2.35
N VAL A 36 0.61 12.22 1.56
CA VAL A 36 1.98 12.37 2.06
C VAL A 36 2.53 13.69 1.55
N PHE A 37 2.88 14.59 2.45
CA PHE A 37 3.40 15.91 2.10
C PHE A 37 4.36 16.43 3.16
N LYS A 38 5.17 17.42 2.78
CA LYS A 38 6.13 18.08 3.67
C LYS A 38 5.50 19.32 4.30
N ASP A 39 5.69 19.51 5.60
CA ASP A 39 5.24 20.72 6.30
C ASP A 39 6.26 21.87 6.18
N SER A 40 5.93 23.03 6.78
CA SER A 40 6.75 24.23 6.70
C SER A 40 8.11 24.12 7.40
N VAL A 41 8.29 23.18 8.33
CA VAL A 41 9.57 22.95 9.02
C VAL A 41 10.42 21.87 8.35
N GLY A 42 9.83 21.16 7.39
CA GLY A 42 10.47 20.18 6.53
C GLY A 42 10.12 18.73 6.87
N ASP A 43 9.23 18.50 7.83
CA ASP A 43 8.84 17.16 8.27
C ASP A 43 7.84 16.55 7.29
N TRP A 44 7.90 15.22 7.13
CA TRP A 44 6.93 14.50 6.33
C TRP A 44 5.71 14.13 7.17
N LEU A 45 4.53 14.54 6.72
CA LEU A 45 3.24 14.24 7.32
C LEU A 45 2.51 13.20 6.48
N VAL A 46 1.98 12.17 7.14
CA VAL A 46 1.15 11.14 6.52
C VAL A 46 -0.24 11.24 7.12
N HIS A 47 -1.22 11.56 6.28
CA HIS A 47 -2.63 11.54 6.64
C HIS A 47 -3.32 10.36 5.97
N ILE A 48 -4.27 9.78 6.69
CA ILE A 48 -5.21 8.79 6.16
C ILE A 48 -6.62 9.36 6.25
N GLU A 49 -7.42 9.09 5.23
CA GLU A 49 -8.84 9.34 5.20
C GLU A 49 -9.51 7.98 4.96
N PHE A 50 -10.40 7.58 5.87
CA PHE A 50 -11.10 6.31 5.78
C PHE A 50 -12.55 6.49 6.21
N ASP A 51 -13.45 6.62 5.23
CA ASP A 51 -14.89 6.85 5.42
C ASP A 51 -15.22 8.03 6.39
N SER A 52 -14.25 8.89 6.71
CA SER A 52 -14.30 9.98 7.68
C SER A 52 -13.34 11.10 7.26
N GLU A 53 -13.29 12.20 8.02
CA GLU A 53 -12.30 13.27 7.80
C GLU A 53 -10.84 12.75 7.87
N PRO A 54 -9.91 13.34 7.10
CA PRO A 54 -8.50 12.97 7.14
C PRO A 54 -7.89 13.25 8.51
N TYR A 55 -7.09 12.33 9.02
CA TYR A 55 -6.32 12.54 10.25
C TYR A 55 -4.85 12.12 10.08
N LEU A 56 -3.98 12.77 10.85
CA LEU A 56 -2.55 12.54 10.85
C LEU A 56 -2.24 11.19 11.52
N ILE A 57 -1.63 10.26 10.78
CA ILE A 57 -1.20 8.95 11.30
C ILE A 57 0.31 8.88 11.55
N GLY A 58 1.08 9.83 11.05
CA GLY A 58 2.52 9.84 11.25
C GLY A 58 3.15 11.18 10.89
N ARG A 59 4.11 11.58 11.74
CA ARG A 59 5.03 12.68 11.48
C ARG A 59 6.44 12.11 11.51
N PHE A 60 7.18 12.33 10.42
CA PHE A 60 8.55 11.87 10.27
C PHE A 60 9.47 13.08 10.19
N PRO A 61 10.24 13.36 11.26
CA PRO A 61 11.15 14.50 11.29
C PRO A 61 12.10 14.51 10.10
N LYS A 62 12.37 15.69 9.53
CA LYS A 62 13.31 15.82 8.41
C LYS A 62 14.69 15.23 8.73
N SER A 63 15.09 15.31 10.00
CA SER A 63 16.37 14.82 10.52
C SER A 63 16.50 13.29 10.48
N LEU A 64 15.40 12.56 10.26
CA LEU A 64 15.46 11.12 10.01
C LEU A 64 16.04 10.81 8.63
N PHE A 65 16.12 11.79 7.73
CA PHE A 65 16.48 11.58 6.35
C PHE A 65 17.74 12.36 5.97
N THR A 66 18.62 11.71 5.21
CA THR A 66 19.85 12.33 4.68
C THR A 66 19.59 13.18 3.44
N SER A 67 18.60 12.84 2.62
CA SER A 67 18.25 13.54 1.37
C SER A 67 16.79 13.98 1.29
N LEU A 68 15.86 13.15 1.78
CA LEU A 68 14.42 13.45 1.76
C LEU A 68 14.04 14.66 2.63
N GLY A 69 14.92 15.06 3.56
CA GLY A 69 14.73 16.27 4.37
C GLY A 69 14.70 17.55 3.52
N ASP A 70 15.46 17.59 2.43
CA ASP A 70 15.53 18.75 1.53
C ASP A 70 14.53 18.60 0.37
N LYS A 71 14.70 17.54 -0.44
CA LYS A 71 13.85 17.27 -1.61
C LYS A 71 13.64 15.78 -1.82
N SER A 72 12.57 15.43 -2.53
CA SER A 72 12.33 14.07 -3.00
C SER A 72 12.53 14.03 -4.51
N ASP A 73 13.69 13.55 -4.95
CA ASP A 73 14.00 13.40 -6.38
C ASP A 73 13.35 12.13 -6.99
N ASN A 74 12.92 11.18 -6.15
CA ASN A 74 12.27 9.96 -6.59
C ASN A 74 11.19 9.53 -5.61
N ILE A 75 9.94 9.45 -6.07
CA ILE A 75 8.81 8.92 -5.30
C ILE A 75 8.45 7.57 -5.90
N ARG A 76 8.50 6.52 -5.08
CA ARG A 76 8.04 5.19 -5.45
C ARG A 76 6.88 4.80 -4.56
N ILE A 77 5.81 4.35 -5.20
CA ILE A 77 4.68 3.72 -4.53
C ILE A 77 4.81 2.24 -4.78
N ALA A 78 4.95 1.47 -3.71
CA ALA A 78 5.08 0.04 -3.77
C ALA A 78 4.16 -0.62 -2.75
N GLY A 79 3.58 -1.75 -3.12
CA GLY A 79 2.97 -2.70 -2.22
C GLY A 79 3.57 -4.06 -2.54
N PHE A 80 3.71 -4.91 -1.53
CA PHE A 80 4.17 -6.28 -1.73
C PHE A 80 3.35 -7.24 -0.89
N VAL A 81 3.15 -8.43 -1.44
CA VAL A 81 2.64 -9.59 -0.72
C VAL A 81 3.73 -10.65 -0.78
N VAL A 82 4.10 -11.16 0.38
CA VAL A 82 5.03 -12.29 0.50
C VAL A 82 4.27 -13.39 1.22
N SER A 83 4.34 -14.58 0.65
CA SER A 83 3.58 -15.71 1.14
C SER A 83 4.29 -17.01 0.82
N SER A 84 3.96 -18.07 1.57
CA SER A 84 4.42 -19.42 1.25
C SER A 84 3.67 -19.97 0.04
N THR A 85 4.23 -20.98 -0.62
CA THR A 85 3.56 -21.64 -1.76
C THR A 85 2.36 -22.50 -1.33
N THR A 86 2.27 -22.89 -0.06
CA THR A 86 1.22 -23.76 0.47
C THR A 86 0.08 -23.00 1.16
N GLN A 87 0.36 -21.80 1.66
CA GLN A 87 -0.62 -20.94 2.32
C GLN A 87 -0.48 -19.52 1.77
N LEU A 88 -1.26 -19.24 0.71
CA LEU A 88 -1.24 -17.96 0.01
C LEU A 88 -1.97 -16.87 0.83
N ALA A 89 -1.34 -15.70 0.93
CA ALA A 89 -1.91 -14.53 1.57
C ALA A 89 -2.77 -13.76 0.56
N PRO A 90 -4.02 -13.37 0.90
CA PRO A 90 -4.84 -12.59 -0.02
C PRO A 90 -4.25 -11.19 -0.22
N MET A 91 -4.35 -10.68 -1.44
CA MET A 91 -4.03 -9.29 -1.78
C MET A 91 -5.26 -8.60 -2.39
N GLY A 92 -5.52 -7.37 -1.97
CA GLY A 92 -6.66 -6.58 -2.45
C GLY A 92 -8.00 -7.26 -2.15
N SER A 93 -8.87 -7.37 -3.16
CA SER A 93 -10.15 -8.08 -3.07
C SER A 93 -10.04 -9.58 -3.32
N GLY A 94 -8.83 -10.11 -3.56
CA GLY A 94 -8.60 -11.49 -3.98
C GLY A 94 -8.87 -11.78 -5.46
N PHE A 95 -9.46 -10.86 -6.22
CA PHE A 95 -9.60 -11.00 -7.67
C PHE A 95 -8.34 -10.52 -8.41
N LEU A 96 -8.00 -11.18 -9.52
CA LEU A 96 -6.92 -10.74 -10.41
C LEU A 96 -7.26 -9.38 -11.06
N SER A 97 -6.22 -8.64 -11.47
CA SER A 97 -6.31 -7.24 -11.88
C SER A 97 -7.17 -6.98 -13.12
N ASP A 98 -7.42 -7.98 -13.95
CA ASP A 98 -8.30 -7.91 -15.12
C ASP A 98 -9.79 -8.09 -14.78
N ASN A 99 -10.11 -8.47 -13.55
CA ASN A 99 -11.47 -8.65 -13.09
C ASN A 99 -12.10 -7.31 -12.64
N VAL A 100 -13.38 -7.11 -12.96
CA VAL A 100 -14.15 -5.92 -12.55
C VAL A 100 -14.27 -5.76 -11.02
N LYS A 101 -14.10 -6.85 -10.26
CA LYS A 101 -14.12 -6.86 -8.79
C LYS A 101 -12.73 -6.70 -8.16
N ALA A 102 -11.68 -6.49 -8.95
CA ALA A 102 -10.32 -6.24 -8.44
C ALA A 102 -10.27 -4.99 -7.56
N ALA A 103 -9.35 -4.98 -6.59
CA ALA A 103 -9.04 -3.77 -5.85
C ALA A 103 -8.33 -2.77 -6.78
N SER A 104 -8.43 -1.48 -6.46
CA SER A 104 -7.76 -0.44 -7.24
C SER A 104 -7.21 0.69 -6.38
N PHE A 105 -6.09 1.25 -6.81
CA PHE A 105 -5.67 2.60 -6.42
C PHE A 105 -5.98 3.55 -7.57
N SER A 106 -6.42 4.76 -7.24
CA SER A 106 -6.76 5.81 -8.21
C SER A 106 -6.31 7.17 -7.68
N ASN A 107 -6.39 8.20 -8.54
CA ASN A 107 -6.05 9.58 -8.20
C ASN A 107 -4.61 9.75 -7.66
N ILE A 108 -3.68 8.92 -8.12
CA ILE A 108 -2.28 9.04 -7.73
C ILE A 108 -1.67 10.26 -8.44
N GLN A 109 -1.27 11.25 -7.65
CA GLN A 109 -0.80 12.54 -8.15
C GLN A 109 0.42 13.00 -7.34
N LEU A 110 1.34 13.68 -8.01
CA LEU A 110 2.38 14.47 -7.36
C LEU A 110 1.89 15.91 -7.27
N ILE A 111 2.10 16.55 -6.13
CA ILE A 111 1.71 17.95 -5.92
C ILE A 111 2.97 18.72 -5.59
N ASP A 112 3.26 19.76 -6.38
CA ASP A 112 4.40 20.63 -6.12
C ASP A 112 4.10 21.65 -5.01
N GLN A 113 5.12 22.40 -4.61
CA GLN A 113 5.02 23.43 -3.57
C GLN A 113 4.04 24.57 -3.88
N ASN A 114 3.66 24.75 -5.15
CA ASN A 114 2.69 25.75 -5.59
C ASN A 114 1.27 25.16 -5.68
N GLY A 115 1.09 23.89 -5.33
CA GLY A 115 -0.18 23.18 -5.45
C GLY A 115 -0.47 22.64 -6.86
N ASN A 116 0.50 22.71 -7.79
CA ASN A 116 0.30 22.17 -9.12
C ASN A 116 0.37 20.65 -9.08
N LYS A 117 -0.58 20.02 -9.77
CA LYS A 117 -0.68 18.57 -9.88
C LYS A 117 0.11 18.08 -11.09
N ALA A 118 0.96 17.08 -10.89
CA ALA A 118 1.63 16.33 -11.93
C ALA A 118 1.20 14.85 -11.89
N LYS A 119 1.17 14.22 -13.06
CA LYS A 119 0.86 12.79 -13.19
C LYS A 119 2.06 11.95 -12.78
N VAL A 120 1.79 10.80 -12.16
CA VAL A 120 2.83 9.80 -11.87
C VAL A 120 3.29 9.14 -13.16
N GLU A 121 4.57 8.77 -13.19
CA GLU A 121 5.17 8.02 -14.29
C GLU A 121 4.41 6.72 -14.54
N ARG A 122 4.09 6.48 -15.81
CA ARG A 122 3.40 5.27 -16.27
C ARG A 122 4.37 4.09 -16.23
N ASP A 123 3.83 2.88 -16.23
CA ASP A 123 4.61 1.65 -16.41
C ASP A 123 5.68 1.41 -15.33
N GLN A 124 5.38 1.79 -14.07
CA GLN A 124 6.18 1.37 -12.92
C GLN A 124 6.29 -0.18 -12.90
N PRO A 125 7.49 -0.74 -12.73
CA PRO A 125 7.69 -2.18 -12.82
C PRO A 125 6.95 -2.90 -11.69
N ALA A 126 6.07 -3.82 -12.07
CA ALA A 126 5.46 -4.78 -11.15
C ALA A 126 6.26 -6.09 -11.16
N PHE A 127 6.49 -6.66 -9.98
CA PHE A 127 7.17 -7.94 -9.81
C PHE A 127 6.21 -8.95 -9.18
N PHE A 128 6.03 -10.09 -9.84
CA PHE A 128 5.22 -11.19 -9.35
C PHE A 128 5.89 -12.51 -9.72
N SER A 129 5.93 -13.45 -8.77
CA SER A 129 6.47 -14.79 -8.98
C SER A 129 5.57 -15.63 -9.89
N ASP A 130 4.26 -15.43 -9.82
CA ASP A 130 3.26 -16.05 -10.70
C ASP A 130 2.09 -15.09 -10.92
N LYS A 131 1.89 -14.69 -12.18
CA LYS A 131 0.83 -13.76 -12.61
C LYS A 131 -0.59 -14.34 -12.49
N ASN A 132 -0.71 -15.67 -12.38
CA ASN A 132 -2.00 -16.35 -12.21
C ASN A 132 -2.45 -16.36 -10.75
N ILE A 133 -1.54 -16.08 -9.80
CA ILE A 133 -1.83 -16.02 -8.37
C ILE A 133 -2.00 -14.58 -7.92
N TYR A 134 -1.07 -13.70 -8.31
CA TYR A 134 -1.09 -12.28 -7.99
C TYR A 134 -0.91 -11.47 -9.27
N SER A 135 -1.68 -10.41 -9.44
CA SER A 135 -1.56 -9.53 -10.61
C SER A 135 -1.78 -8.08 -10.26
N VAL A 136 -1.14 -7.21 -11.05
CA VAL A 136 -1.21 -5.75 -10.97
C VAL A 136 -1.28 -5.22 -12.39
N SER A 137 -2.21 -4.32 -12.68
CA SER A 137 -2.26 -3.64 -13.98
C SER A 137 -1.22 -2.53 -14.05
N PRO A 138 -0.78 -2.12 -15.26
CA PRO A 138 -0.08 -0.86 -15.43
C PRO A 138 -0.90 0.33 -14.91
N ILE A 139 -0.21 1.41 -14.53
CA ILE A 139 -0.85 2.68 -14.17
C ILE A 139 -1.35 3.36 -15.45
N ASN A 140 -2.66 3.61 -15.53
CA ASN A 140 -3.30 4.23 -16.68
C ASN A 140 -3.15 5.77 -16.69
N VAL A 141 -3.69 6.43 -17.73
CA VAL A 141 -3.61 7.90 -17.92
C VAL A 141 -4.29 8.75 -16.85
N GLU A 142 -5.15 8.13 -16.02
CA GLU A 142 -5.87 8.72 -14.90
C GLU A 142 -5.13 8.52 -13.56
N GLY A 143 -3.95 7.87 -13.57
CA GLY A 143 -3.24 7.52 -12.35
C GLY A 143 -3.96 6.43 -11.56
N LYS A 144 -4.58 5.47 -12.25
CA LYS A 144 -5.28 4.31 -11.68
C LYS A 144 -4.61 3.00 -12.09
N PHE A 145 -4.56 2.06 -11.15
CA PHE A 145 -4.21 0.66 -11.42
C PHE A 145 -5.09 -0.27 -10.60
N THR A 146 -5.27 -1.50 -11.07
CA THR A 146 -5.97 -2.59 -10.38
C THR A 146 -4.97 -3.63 -9.90
N TYR A 147 -5.30 -4.33 -8.80
CA TYR A 147 -4.43 -5.35 -8.22
C TYR A 147 -5.25 -6.37 -7.41
N GLY A 148 -4.69 -7.56 -7.25
CA GLY A 148 -5.20 -8.52 -6.28
C GLY A 148 -4.74 -9.96 -6.52
N GLY A 149 -5.44 -10.88 -5.86
CA GLY A 149 -5.19 -12.31 -5.89
C GLY A 149 -4.49 -12.84 -4.64
N PRO A 150 -4.55 -14.15 -4.37
CA PRO A 150 -5.64 -15.03 -4.77
C PRO A 150 -6.88 -14.78 -3.89
N LEU A 151 -8.05 -15.19 -4.39
CA LEU A 151 -9.27 -15.26 -3.59
C LEU A 151 -9.14 -16.47 -2.68
N LYS A 152 -9.36 -16.33 -1.36
CA LYS A 152 -9.45 -17.50 -0.48
C LYS A 152 -10.65 -18.34 -0.91
N THR A 153 -10.41 -19.56 -1.39
CA THR A 153 -11.48 -20.53 -1.61
C THR A 153 -11.92 -21.09 -0.25
N ASN A 154 -13.05 -20.57 0.26
CA ASN A 154 -13.84 -21.08 1.38
C ASN A 154 -13.08 -21.64 2.60
N ASP A 155 -12.73 -20.75 3.52
CA ASP A 155 -12.74 -21.05 4.95
C ASP A 155 -13.41 -19.86 5.65
N ASN A 156 -14.39 -20.13 6.52
CA ASN A 156 -15.11 -19.14 7.35
C ASN A 156 -14.23 -18.50 8.44
N SER A 157 -12.98 -18.21 8.08
CA SER A 157 -11.99 -17.53 8.92
C SER A 157 -11.50 -16.31 8.16
N ALA A 158 -12.27 -15.23 8.23
CA ALA A 158 -11.72 -13.88 8.09
C ALA A 158 -10.76 -13.64 9.26
N CYS A 159 -9.60 -14.28 9.24
CA CYS A 159 -8.42 -13.73 9.85
C CYS A 159 -7.90 -12.68 8.86
N ALA A 160 -8.41 -11.46 8.96
CA ALA A 160 -7.48 -10.36 9.18
C ALA A 160 -6.78 -10.76 10.49
N LEU A 161 -5.56 -11.27 10.43
CA LEU A 161 -4.87 -11.65 11.67
C LEU A 161 -4.66 -10.35 12.45
N PRO A 162 -5.27 -10.16 13.65
CA PRO A 162 -4.61 -9.35 14.64
C PRO A 162 -3.27 -10.04 14.90
N LEU A 163 -2.18 -9.27 14.91
CA LEU A 163 -0.88 -9.74 15.36
C LEU A 163 -1.02 -10.30 16.79
N HIS A 164 -1.19 -11.61 16.90
CA HIS A 164 -0.99 -12.38 18.13
C HIS A 164 -0.42 -13.74 17.74
N TYR A 165 0.90 -13.90 17.91
CA TYR A 165 1.56 -15.19 17.88
C TYR A 165 1.98 -15.56 19.31
N ARG A 166 1.35 -16.60 19.86
CA ARG A 166 1.91 -17.39 20.96
C ARG A 166 1.53 -18.85 20.76
N ARG A 167 2.54 -19.67 20.51
CA ARG A 167 2.76 -20.88 21.32
C ARG A 167 4.24 -21.24 21.28
N LEU A 168 4.83 -21.22 22.47
CA LEU A 168 6.09 -21.88 22.78
C LEU A 168 5.79 -23.37 22.96
N ALA A 169 6.59 -24.19 22.30
CA ALA A 169 7.18 -25.39 22.89
C ALA A 169 8.65 -25.41 22.45
#